data_AF-A0A371IQX7-F1
#
_entry.id   AF-A0A371IQX7-F1
#
_cell.length_a   1.000
_cell.length_b   1.000
_cell.length_c   1.000
_cell.angle_alpha   90.00
_cell.angle_beta   90.00
_cell.angle_gamma   90.00
#
_symmetry.space_group_name_H-M   'P 1'
#
loop_
_entity.id
_entity.type
_entity.pdbx_description
1 polymer ?
#
loop_
_entity_poly.entity_id
_entity_poly.type
_entity_poly.pdbx_seq_one_letter_code
_entity_poly.pdbx_strand_id
1 'polypeptide(L)' 'MYEYSICNQADEEIFKKQCKALEDKIPNLEKCNLLTDVDESKLQKYILNGNEINVYNSYYINEVYIKSQIELTQYFK' A
#
# COMPACT_ATOMS: atom_id res chain seq x y z
N MET A 1 -4.98 -14.06 -1.05
CA MET A 1 -4.76 -12.62 -0.78
C MET A 1 -3.47 -12.52 0.00
N TYR A 2 -2.54 -11.70 -0.48
CA TYR A 2 -1.23 -11.51 0.13
C TYR A 2 -1.29 -10.30 1.07
N GLU A 3 -0.66 -10.42 2.22
CA GLU A 3 -0.51 -9.35 3.19
C GLU A 3 0.97 -9.16 3.49
N TYR A 4 1.42 -7.92 3.48
CA TYR A 4 2.79 -7.53 3.72
C TYR A 4 2.81 -6.47 4.82
N SER A 5 3.26 -6.84 6.03
CA SER A 5 3.54 -5.86 7.09
C SER A 5 4.84 -5.14 6.78
N ILE A 6 4.76 -3.82 6.63
CA ILE A 6 5.89 -2.96 6.21
C ILE A 6 6.53 -2.29 7.42
N CYS A 7 5.70 -1.76 8.32
CA CYS A 7 6.18 -1.11 9.55
C CYS A 7 5.15 -1.32 10.65
N ASN A 8 5.60 -1.75 11.82
CA ASN A 8 4.79 -1.94 13.04
C ASN A 8 4.44 -0.64 13.78
N GLN A 9 4.52 0.50 13.07
CA GLN A 9 4.09 1.81 13.53
C GLN A 9 3.41 2.53 12.37
N ALA A 10 2.32 3.24 12.64
CA ALA A 10 1.70 4.12 11.67
C ALA A 10 2.66 5.27 11.37
N ASP A 11 3.14 5.33 10.14
CA ASP A 11 4.12 6.30 9.71
C ASP A 11 3.80 6.75 8.28
N GLU A 12 3.49 8.03 8.14
CA GLU A 12 3.13 8.61 6.85
C GLU A 12 4.33 8.65 5.89
N GLU A 13 5.55 8.81 6.37
CA GLU A 13 6.75 8.79 5.53
C GLU A 13 7.00 7.38 4.98
N ILE A 14 6.85 6.35 5.82
CA ILE A 14 6.94 4.95 5.39
C ILE A 14 5.83 4.64 4.38
N PHE A 15 4.60 5.05 4.66
CA PHE A 15 3.48 4.89 3.72
C PHE A 15 3.79 5.53 2.36
N LYS A 16 4.25 6.79 2.33
CA LYS A 16 4.60 7.48 1.08
C LYS A 16 5.76 6.81 0.36
N LYS A 17 6.79 6.37 1.08
CA LYS A 17 7.91 5.61 0.52
C LYS A 17 7.41 4.32 -0.13
N GLN A 18 6.46 3.64 0.49
CA GLN A 18 5.95 2.37 -0.03
C GLN A 18 5.04 2.53 -1.23
N CYS A 19 4.18 3.54 -1.23
CA CYS A 19 3.45 3.99 -2.41
C CYS A 19 4.41 4.26 -3.59
N LYS A 20 5.46 5.06 -3.34
CA LYS A 20 6.48 5.37 -4.36
C LYS A 20 7.22 4.13 -4.84
N ALA A 21 7.57 3.20 -3.94
CA ALA A 21 8.26 1.97 -4.29
C ALA A 21 7.41 1.06 -5.18
N LEU A 22 6.10 0.98 -4.93
CA LEU A 22 5.17 0.26 -5.81
C LEU A 22 5.07 0.92 -7.19
N GLU A 23 4.92 2.25 -7.22
CA GLU A 23 4.83 3.04 -8.46
C GLU A 23 6.10 2.93 -9.32
N ASP A 24 7.28 2.81 -8.69
CA ASP A 24 8.58 2.70 -9.38
C ASP A 24 8.89 1.27 -9.86
N LYS A 25 8.57 0.26 -9.02
CA LYS A 25 8.92 -1.14 -9.28
C LYS A 25 7.89 -1.90 -10.12
N ILE A 26 6.62 -1.51 -10.07
CA ILE A 26 5.53 -2.24 -10.72
C ILE A 26 5.10 -1.47 -11.98
N PRO A 27 5.49 -1.94 -13.17
CA PRO A 27 5.06 -1.30 -14.41
C PRO A 27 3.55 -1.49 -14.62
N ASN A 28 2.88 -0.49 -15.17
CA ASN A 28 1.43 -0.45 -15.41
C ASN A 28 0.57 -0.49 -14.13
N LEU A 29 1.13 -0.11 -12.98
CA LEU A 29 0.36 0.08 -11.76
C LEU A 29 -0.49 1.34 -11.87
N GLU A 30 -1.81 1.19 -11.86
CA GLU A 30 -2.74 2.30 -11.89
C GLU A 30 -2.99 2.79 -10.46
N LYS A 31 -2.64 4.05 -10.19
CA LYS A 31 -2.92 4.69 -8.90
C LYS A 31 -4.36 5.20 -8.85
N CYS A 32 -5.13 4.71 -7.89
CA CYS A 32 -6.49 5.19 -7.63
C CYS A 32 -6.50 6.31 -6.59
N ASN A 33 -7.69 6.71 -6.16
CA ASN A 33 -7.86 7.75 -5.15
C ASN A 33 -7.25 7.34 -3.80
N LEU A 34 -6.56 8.29 -3.18
CA LEU A 34 -6.18 8.21 -1.78
C LEU A 34 -7.44 8.41 -0.92
N LEU A 35 -7.73 7.45 -0.05
CA LEU A 35 -8.77 7.55 0.96
C LEU A 35 -8.12 7.97 2.28
N THR A 36 -8.72 8.96 2.93
CA THR A 36 -8.29 9.41 4.27
C THR A 36 -9.47 9.22 5.20
N ASP A 37 -9.23 8.55 6.32
CA ASP A 37 -10.21 8.33 7.38
C ASP A 37 -10.27 9.52 8.34
N VAL A 38 -11.25 9.54 9.26
CA VAL A 38 -11.43 10.61 10.25
C VAL A 38 -10.26 10.63 11.24
N ASP A 39 -9.73 9.45 11.61
CA ASP A 39 -8.55 9.29 12.48
C ASP A 39 -7.22 9.49 11.75
N GLU A 40 -7.21 10.28 10.67
CA GLU A 40 -6.04 10.56 9.81
C GLU A 40 -5.41 9.33 9.12
N SER A 41 -5.98 8.14 9.31
CA SER A 41 -5.53 6.90 8.67
C SER A 41 -5.69 7.02 7.15
N LYS A 42 -4.73 6.48 6.40
CA LYS A 42 -4.69 6.63 4.94
C LYS A 42 -4.68 5.28 4.25
N LEU A 43 -5.40 5.20 3.15
CA LEU A 43 -5.44 4.04 2.27
C LEU A 43 -5.17 4.52 0.86
N GLN A 44 -4.09 4.04 0.27
CA GLN A 44 -3.79 4.25 -1.13
C GLN A 44 -4.15 2.98 -1.90
N LYS A 45 -5.14 3.10 -2.78
CA LYS A 45 -5.57 2.01 -3.66
C LYS A 45 -4.78 2.07 -4.98
N TYR A 46 -4.45 0.89 -5.48
CA TYR A 46 -3.86 0.67 -6.79
C TYR A 46 -4.54 -0.51 -7.49
N ILE A 47 -4.50 -0.50 -8.82
CA ILE A 47 -5.00 -1.58 -9.68
C ILE A 47 -3.87 -2.01 -10.63
N LEU A 48 -3.62 -3.31 -10.73
CA LEU A 48 -2.68 -3.89 -11.69
C LEU A 48 -3.37 -5.01 -12.46
N ASN A 49 -3.60 -4.82 -13.76
CA ASN A 49 -4.27 -5.81 -14.62
C ASN A 49 -5.62 -6.30 -14.03
N GLY A 50 -6.39 -5.39 -13.42
CA GLY A 50 -7.65 -5.70 -12.73
C GLY A 50 -7.50 -6.26 -11.32
N ASN A 51 -6.28 -6.45 -10.81
CA ASN A 51 -6.02 -6.91 -9.44
C ASN A 51 -5.82 -5.72 -8.50
N GLU A 52 -6.44 -5.77 -7.34
CA GLU A 52 -6.37 -4.72 -6.34
C GLU A 52 -5.15 -4.85 -5.42
N ILE A 53 -4.49 -3.72 -5.19
CA ILE A 53 -3.37 -3.56 -4.27
C ILE A 53 -3.66 -2.34 -3.40
N ASN A 54 -3.77 -2.52 -2.09
CA ASN A 54 -4.07 -1.46 -1.15
C ASN A 54 -2.93 -1.31 -0.15
N VAL A 55 -2.38 -0.11 -0.05
CA VAL A 55 -1.44 0.27 1.01
C VAL A 55 -2.25 0.94 2.10
N TYR A 56 -2.08 0.50 3.33
CA TYR A 56 -2.75 1.04 4.51
C TYR A 56 -1.70 1.67 5.42
N ASN A 57 -2.02 2.86 5.91
CA ASN A 57 -1.41 3.47 7.08
C ASN A 57 -2.50 3.64 8.12
N SER A 58 -2.57 2.72 9.07
CA SER A 58 -3.65 2.69 10.06
C SER A 58 -3.13 3.11 11.42
N TYR A 59 -3.61 4.25 11.92
CA TYR A 59 -3.34 4.71 13.28
C TYR A 59 -4.09 3.89 14.34
N TYR A 60 -5.19 3.22 13.96
CA TYR A 60 -5.96 2.36 14.86
C TYR A 60 -5.19 1.11 15.29
N ILE A 61 -4.60 0.38 14.34
CA ILE A 61 -3.72 -0.77 14.64
C ILE A 61 -2.25 -0.37 14.77
N ASN A 62 -1.93 0.90 14.51
CA ASN A 62 -0.58 1.45 14.49
C ASN A 62 0.38 0.67 13.58
N GLU A 63 -0.02 0.41 12.34
CA GLU A 63 0.79 -0.36 11.37
C GLU A 63 0.65 0.21 9.95
N VAL A 64 1.74 0.15 9.19
CA VAL A 64 1.74 0.28 7.73
C VAL A 64 1.84 -1.11 7.11
N TYR A 65 0.84 -1.48 6.31
CA TYR A 65 0.77 -2.79 5.67
C TYR A 65 0.16 -2.70 4.28
N ILE A 66 0.41 -3.71 3.46
CA ILE A 66 -0.11 -3.81 2.09
C ILE A 66 -0.97 -5.05 1.99
N LYS A 67 -2.17 -4.93 1.42
CA LYS A 67 -2.98 -6.07 0.99
C LYS A 67 -3.02 -6.11 -0.53
N SER A 68 -2.72 -7.26 -1.11
CA SER A 68 -2.74 -7.44 -2.56
C SER A 68 -3.45 -8.73 -2.96
N GLN A 69 -4.10 -8.70 -4.11
CA GLN A 69 -4.64 -9.90 -4.75
C GLN A 69 -3.56 -10.73 -5.45
N ILE A 70 -2.42 -10.14 -5.77
CA ILE A 70 -1.28 -10.79 -6.44
C ILE A 70 -0.05 -10.80 -5.54
N GLU A 71 0.90 -11.66 -5.86
CA GLU A 71 2.17 -11.69 -5.15
C GLU A 71 3.01 -10.48 -5.58
N LEU A 72 3.36 -9.58 -4.65
CA LEU A 72 4.16 -8.39 -4.96
C LEU A 72 5.67 -8.65 -4.90
N THR A 73 6.12 -9.67 -4.16
CA THR A 73 7.55 -9.98 -3.99
C THR A 73 8.28 -10.25 -5.31
N GLN A 74 7.57 -10.67 -6.36
CA GLN A 74 8.14 -10.84 -7.69
C GLN A 74 8.70 -9.54 -8.31
N TYR A 75 8.22 -8.36 -7.89
CA TYR A 75 8.66 -7.05 -8.38
C TYR A 75 9.78 -6.43 -7.54
N PHE A 76 10.11 -7.02 -6.40
CA PHE A 76 11.09 -6.51 -5.43
C PHE A 76 12.32 -7.41 -5.28
N LYS A 77 12.66 -8.19 -6.32
CA LYS A 77 13.91 -8.96 -6.41
C LYS A 77 15.12 -8.08 -6.67
#